data_AF-A0A947LYR2-F1
#
_entry.id   AF-A0A947LYR2-F1
#
_cell.length_a   1.000
_cell.length_b   1.000
_cell.length_c   1.000
_cell.angle_alpha   90.00
_cell.angle_beta   90.00
_cell.angle_gamma   90.00
#
_symmetry.space_group_name_H-M   'P 1'
#
loop_
_entity.id
_entity.type
_entity.pdbx_description
1 polymer ?
#
loop_
_entity_poly.entity_id
_entity_poly.type
_entity_poly.pdbx_seq_one_letter_code
_entity_poly.pdbx_strand_id
1 'polypeptide(L)' 'MSDHNTSHTPETHPVDAVENVVPLMPVVLPVVGGVMIFLLAFIAVYMA' A
#
# COMPACT_ATOMS: atom_id res chain seq x y z
N MET A 1 -23.29 -34.86 21.93
CA MET A 1 -22.11 -33.98 21.85
C MET A 1 -21.68 -33.96 20.39
N SER A 2 -21.97 -32.88 19.68
CA SER A 2 -21.51 -32.70 18.31
C SER A 2 -20.10 -32.13 18.38
N ASP A 3 -19.11 -32.96 18.08
CA ASP A 3 -17.71 -32.53 17.99
C ASP A 3 -17.57 -31.59 16.80
N HIS A 4 -17.66 -30.29 17.06
CA HIS A 4 -17.29 -29.26 16.10
C HIS A 4 -15.76 -29.23 16.04
N ASN A 5 -15.18 -30.23 15.37
CA ASN A 5 -13.77 -30.24 15.01
C ASN A 5 -13.57 -29.13 13.97
N THR A 6 -13.34 -27.92 14.45
CA THR A 6 -12.85 -26.79 13.66
C THR A 6 -11.52 -27.20 13.04
N SER A 7 -11.60 -27.77 11.85
CA SER A 7 -10.46 -27.93 10.97
C SER A 7 -9.95 -26.54 10.62
N HIS A 8 -9.05 -26.02 11.45
CA HIS A 8 -8.22 -24.86 11.13
C HIS A 8 -7.28 -25.30 10.00
N THR A 9 -7.82 -25.35 8.77
CA THR A 9 -7.00 -25.27 7.58
C THR A 9 -6.17 -24.00 7.74
N PRO A 10 -4.83 -24.05 7.67
CA PRO A 10 -4.03 -22.85 7.61
C PRO A 10 -4.36 -22.21 6.27
N GLU A 11 -5.35 -21.32 6.26
CA GLU A 11 -5.57 -20.38 5.18
C GLU A 11 -4.22 -19.69 4.99
N THR A 12 -3.52 -19.99 3.90
CA THR A 12 -2.39 -19.18 3.45
C THR A 12 -2.97 -17.81 3.12
N HIS A 13 -3.06 -16.95 4.15
CA HIS A 13 -3.48 -15.57 4.00
C HIS A 13 -2.62 -15.00 2.86
N PRO A 14 -3.21 -14.65 1.71
CA PRO A 14 -2.45 -14.02 0.64
C PRO A 14 -1.78 -12.81 1.28
N VAL A 15 -0.48 -12.65 1.05
CA VAL A 15 0.32 -11.57 1.66
C VAL A 15 -0.44 -10.27 1.40
N ASP A 16 -1.10 -9.75 2.45
CA ASP A 16 -1.94 -8.57 2.32
C ASP A 16 -1.01 -7.41 2.04
N ALA A 17 -0.87 -7.07 0.75
CA ALA A 17 0.04 -6.02 0.29
C ALA A 17 -0.27 -4.68 0.98
N VAL A 18 -1.52 -4.52 1.43
CA VAL A 18 -1.98 -3.40 2.25
C VAL A 18 -1.35 -3.44 3.65
N GLU A 19 -1.32 -4.58 4.34
CA GLU A 19 -0.72 -4.75 5.67
C GLU A 19 0.74 -4.29 5.71
N ASN A 20 1.49 -4.54 4.62
CA ASN A 20 2.89 -4.15 4.50
C ASN A 20 3.08 -2.69 4.05
N VAL A 21 2.09 -2.09 3.39
CA VAL A 21 2.07 -0.68 2.97
C VAL A 21 1.60 0.25 4.09
N VAL A 22 0.72 -0.19 4.98
CA VAL A 22 0.13 0.64 6.05
C VAL A 22 1.19 1.29 6.96
N PRO A 23 2.26 0.59 7.40
CA PRO A 23 3.33 1.22 8.18
C PRO A 23 4.12 2.27 7.37
N LEU A 24 4.19 2.11 6.04
CA LEU A 24 4.93 2.98 5.12
C LEU A 24 4.06 4.13 4.56
N MET A 25 2.74 4.10 4.76
CA MET A 25 1.79 5.11 4.26
C MET A 25 2.20 6.55 4.58
N PRO A 26 2.66 6.88 5.80
CA PRO A 26 3.13 8.22 6.14
C PRO A 26 4.33 8.70 5.31
N VAL A 27 5.09 7.78 4.71
CA VAL A 27 6.25 8.09 3.87
C VAL A 27 5.87 8.07 2.39
N VAL A 28 5.07 7.09 1.97
CA VAL A 28 4.59 6.96 0.59
C VAL A 28 3.79 8.19 0.16
N LEU A 29 2.90 8.71 1.01
CA LEU A 29 2.06 9.86 0.67
C LEU A 29 2.90 11.13 0.36
N PRO A 30 3.84 11.57 1.22
CA PRO A 30 4.75 12.67 0.90
C PRO A 30 5.64 12.41 -0.32
N VAL A 31 6.18 11.19 -0.48
CA VAL A 31 7.08 10.87 -1.60
C VAL A 31 6.34 10.96 -2.93
N VAL A 32 5.19 10.29 -3.04
CA VAL A 32 4.37 10.31 -4.27
C VAL A 32 3.88 11.74 -4.55
N GLY A 33 3.39 12.45 -3.53
CA GLY A 33 2.97 13.84 -3.67
C GLY A 33 4.10 14.76 -4.13
N GLY A 34 5.30 14.60 -3.56
CA GLY A 34 6.50 15.33 -3.96
C GLY A 34 6.93 15.05 -5.39
N VAL A 35 6.87 13.77 -5.81
CA VAL A 35 7.13 13.40 -7.21
C VAL A 35 6.09 14.04 -8.13
N MET A 36 4.79 14.00 -7.80
CA MET A 36 3.77 14.66 -8.60
C MET A 36 4.01 16.18 -8.73
N ILE A 37 4.30 16.86 -7.62
CA ILE A 37 4.60 18.30 -7.63
C ILE A 37 5.86 18.60 -8.44
N PHE A 38 6.92 17.81 -8.27
CA PHE A 38 8.16 17.98 -9.02
C PHE A 38 7.94 17.81 -10.52
N LEU A 39 7.18 16.79 -10.93
CA LEU A 39 6.83 16.58 -12.33
C LEU A 39 6.01 17.76 -12.87
N LEU A 40 5.04 18.26 -12.11
CA LEU A 40 4.25 19.45 -12.48
C LEU A 40 5.09 20.72 -12.59
N ALA A 41 6.03 20.93 -11.67
CA ALA A 41 6.96 22.05 -11.71
C ALA A 41 7.94 21.93 -12.90
N PHE A 42 8.42 20.71 -13.17
CA PHE A 42 9.28 20.42 -14.31
C PHE A 42 8.56 20.77 -15.62
N ILE A 43 7.37 20.25 -15.87
CA ILE A 43 6.63 20.60 -17.10
C ILE A 43 6.36 22.10 -17.21
N ALA A 44 6.11 22.79 -16.10
CA ALA A 44 5.88 24.24 -16.10
C ALA A 44 7.12 25.03 -16.54
N VAL A 45 8.33 24.56 -16.21
CA VAL A 45 9.59 25.19 -16.65
C VAL A 45 9.86 24.92 -18.14
N TYR A 46 9.55 23.72 -18.64
CA TYR A 46 9.88 23.32 -20.02
C TYR A 46 8.81 23.64 -21.06
N MET A 47 7.57 23.93 -20.65
CA MET A 47 6.49 24.35 -21.55
C MET A 47 6.20 25.86 -21.52
N ALA A 48 6.91 26.62 -20.68
CA ALA A 48 6.85 28.07 -20.66
C ALA A 48 7.65 28.70 -21.82
#